data_AF-A0A8T0B610-F1
#
_entry.id   AF-A0A8T0B610-F1
#
_cell.length_a   1.000
_cell.length_b   1.000
_cell.length_c   1.000
_cell.angle_alpha   90.00
_cell.angle_beta   90.00
_cell.angle_gamma   90.00
#
_symmetry.space_group_name_H-M   'P 1'
#
loop_
_entity.id
_entity.type
_entity.pdbx_description
1 polymer ?
#
loop_
_entity_poly.entity_id
_entity_poly.type
_entity_poly.pdbx_seq_one_letter_code
_entity_poly.pdbx_strand_id
1 'polypeptide(L)'
;MLLKEVELRGSPSVSMLLVNAFQLLYVTDALWNEEAVLSTMDIVHDGFGFMLAFGDLVWVPFTYSLQAAFLVSHPHTLTPFNALSIFLLNGIGYYIFRKSNSEKNQSL
;
A
#
# COMPACT_ATOMS: atom_id res chain seq x y z
N MET A 1 4.91 -8.54 -10.04
CA MET A 1 5.19 -9.64 -9.09
C MET A 1 4.11 -10.71 -9.08
N LEU A 2 2.83 -10.36 -8.95
CA LEU A 2 1.71 -11.33 -9.01
C LEU A 2 1.75 -12.23 -10.26
N LEU A 3 1.84 -11.62 -11.46
CA LEU A 3 1.95 -12.39 -12.70
C LEU A 3 3.15 -13.35 -12.72
N LYS A 4 4.27 -12.94 -12.11
CA LYS A 4 5.47 -13.78 -12.04
C LYS A 4 5.26 -14.99 -11.13
N GLU A 5 4.54 -14.83 -10.03
CA GLU A 5 4.17 -15.96 -9.18
C GLU A 5 3.24 -16.94 -9.93
N VAL A 6 2.27 -16.41 -10.68
CA VAL A 6 1.36 -17.24 -11.49
C VAL A 6 2.12 -18.02 -12.57
N GLU A 7 3.07 -17.39 -13.25
CA GLU A 7 3.94 -18.06 -14.24
C GLU A 7 4.74 -19.22 -13.61
N LEU A 8 5.27 -19.02 -12.40
CA LEU A 8 6.11 -20.02 -11.72
C LEU A 8 5.30 -21.15 -11.06
N ARG A 9 4.06 -20.90 -10.65
CA ARG A 9 3.29 -21.80 -9.77
C ARG A 9 1.90 -22.17 -10.28
N GLY A 10 1.47 -21.62 -11.40
CA GLY A 10 0.16 -21.86 -12.01
C GLY A 10 -1.01 -21.11 -11.36
N SER A 11 -0.89 -20.66 -10.11
CA SER A 11 -1.91 -19.87 -9.42
C SER A 11 -1.28 -18.87 -8.43
N PRO A 12 -1.94 -17.73 -8.16
CA PRO A 12 -1.45 -16.76 -7.19
C PRO A 12 -1.75 -17.24 -5.75
N SER A 13 -0.81 -17.00 -4.83
CA SER A 13 -1.04 -17.33 -3.42
C SER A 13 -2.02 -16.34 -2.76
N VAL A 14 -2.75 -16.80 -1.74
CA VAL A 14 -3.64 -15.92 -0.95
C VAL A 14 -2.87 -14.73 -0.35
N SER A 15 -1.63 -14.97 0.09
CA SER A 15 -0.71 -13.93 0.58
C SER A 15 -0.44 -12.85 -0.46
N MET A 16 -0.15 -13.26 -1.71
CA MET A 16 0.09 -12.32 -2.81
C MET A 16 -1.16 -11.51 -3.14
N LEU A 17 -2.32 -12.16 -3.18
CA LEU A 17 -3.59 -11.48 -3.43
C LEU A 17 -3.87 -10.42 -2.36
N LEU A 18 -3.68 -10.74 -1.07
CA LEU A 18 -3.87 -9.78 0.02
C LEU A 18 -2.93 -8.58 -0.10
N VAL A 19 -1.63 -8.80 -0.34
CA VAL A 19 -0.64 -7.70 -0.48
C VAL A 19 -1.03 -6.77 -1.64
N ASN A 20 -1.32 -7.33 -2.81
CA ASN A 20 -1.67 -6.52 -3.99
C ASN A 20 -3.01 -5.81 -3.79
N ALA A 21 -4.00 -6.46 -3.16
CA ALA A 21 -5.30 -5.86 -2.90
C ALA A 21 -5.21 -4.69 -1.92
N PHE A 22 -4.46 -4.83 -0.81
CA PHE A 22 -4.28 -3.74 0.15
C PHE A 22 -3.50 -2.57 -0.43
N GLN A 23 -2.44 -2.84 -1.21
CA GLN A 23 -1.68 -1.80 -1.90
C GLN A 23 -2.54 -1.07 -2.93
N LEU A 24 -3.37 -1.79 -3.70
CA LEU A 24 -4.27 -1.18 -4.67
C LEU A 24 -5.35 -0.34 -3.98
N LEU A 25 -5.92 -0.83 -2.88
CA LEU A 25 -6.89 -0.08 -2.08
C LEU A 25 -6.26 1.22 -1.55
N TYR A 26 -5.03 1.14 -1.03
CA TYR A 26 -4.30 2.30 -0.52
C TYR A 26 -4.02 3.34 -1.61
N VAL A 27 -3.52 2.91 -2.77
CA VAL A 27 -3.27 3.81 -3.91
C VAL A 27 -4.56 4.42 -4.43
N THR A 28 -5.64 3.63 -4.52
CA THR A 28 -6.95 4.13 -4.96
C THR A 28 -7.51 5.16 -3.98
N ASP A 29 -7.41 4.93 -2.67
CA ASP A 29 -7.83 5.91 -1.66
C ASP A 29 -6.99 7.18 -1.73
N ALA A 30 -5.68 7.07 -1.94
CA ALA A 30 -4.80 8.23 -2.11
C ALA A 30 -5.19 9.07 -3.33
N LEU A 31 -5.46 8.44 -4.48
CA LEU A 31 -5.92 9.13 -5.69
C LEU A 31 -7.32 9.73 -5.54
N TRP A 32 -8.23 9.05 -4.85
CA TRP A 32 -9.56 9.59 -4.58
C TRP A 32 -9.51 10.86 -3.70
N ASN A 33 -8.42 11.02 -2.95
CA ASN A 33 -8.22 12.13 -2.01
C ASN A 33 -6.96 12.91 -2.35
N GLU A 34 -6.69 13.03 -3.64
CA GLU A 34 -5.54 13.74 -4.18
C GLU A 34 -5.48 15.19 -3.66
N GLU A 35 -6.63 15.84 -3.46
CA GLU A 35 -6.69 17.20 -2.88
C GLU A 35 -6.02 17.29 -1.51
N ALA A 36 -6.12 16.24 -0.68
CA ALA A 36 -5.46 16.20 0.62
C ALA A 36 -3.93 16.07 0.46
N VAL A 37 -3.43 15.45 -0.62
CA VAL A 37 -2.00 15.35 -0.92
C VAL A 37 -1.42 16.73 -1.20
N LEU A 38 -2.16 17.62 -1.87
CA LEU A 38 -1.69 19.00 -2.14
C LEU A 38 -1.44 19.83 -0.88
N SER A 39 -2.00 19.42 0.26
CA SER A 39 -1.79 20.07 1.56
C SER A 39 -0.61 19.49 2.37
N THR A 40 0.13 18.53 1.83
CA THR A 40 1.25 17.91 2.54
C THR A 40 2.45 18.85 2.64
N MET A 41 3.26 18.64 3.68
CA MET A 41 4.49 19.40 3.92
C MET A 41 5.40 19.38 2.69
N ASP A 42 5.49 18.23 2.03
CA ASP A 42 6.31 17.97 0.83
C ASP A 42 5.96 18.92 -0.33
N ILE A 43 4.72 19.39 -0.44
CA ILE A 43 4.26 20.29 -1.50
C ILE A 43 4.25 21.75 -1.05
N VAL A 44 3.83 22.00 0.20
CA VAL A 44 3.61 23.37 0.70
C VAL A 44 4.90 24.03 1.20
N HIS A 45 5.84 23.25 1.74
CA HIS A 45 7.01 23.77 2.43
C HIS A 45 8.33 23.26 1.86
N ASP A 46 8.37 22.00 1.40
CA ASP A 46 9.60 21.43 0.88
C ASP A 46 9.78 21.79 -0.61
N GLY A 47 10.91 22.39 -0.95
CA GLY A 47 11.27 22.65 -2.33
C GLY A 47 11.60 21.34 -3.06
N PHE A 48 11.17 21.20 -4.32
CA PHE A 48 11.50 20.04 -5.13
C PHE A 48 13.02 19.91 -5.32
N GLY A 49 13.57 18.74 -5.01
CA GLY A 49 15.00 18.47 -5.08
C GLY A 49 15.30 16.98 -5.20
N PHE A 50 16.59 16.63 -5.19
CA PHE A 50 17.04 15.25 -5.39
C PHE A 50 16.46 14.27 -4.35
N MET A 51 16.30 14.71 -3.09
CA MET A 51 15.74 13.88 -2.04
C MET A 51 14.29 13.46 -2.33
N LEU A 52 13.43 14.41 -2.69
CA LEU A 52 12.03 14.12 -3.05
C LEU A 52 11.96 13.30 -4.35
N ALA A 53 12.70 13.70 -5.39
CA ALA A 53 12.73 12.96 -6.65
C ALA A 53 13.19 11.50 -6.49
N PHE A 54 14.22 11.25 -5.68
CA PHE A 54 14.70 9.90 -5.39
C PHE A 54 13.70 9.12 -4.52
N GLY A 55 13.11 9.80 -3.52
CA GLY A 55 12.05 9.26 -2.69
C GLY A 55 10.90 8.70 -3.52
N ASP A 56 10.36 9.54 -4.40
CA ASP A 56 9.18 9.22 -5.21
C ASP A 56 9.47 8.15 -6.27
N LEU A 57 10.59 8.27 -6.99
CA LEU A 57 10.85 7.43 -8.17
C LEU A 57 11.59 6.13 -7.86
N VAL A 58 12.38 6.09 -6.79
CA VAL A 58 13.24 4.93 -6.49
C VAL A 58 12.91 4.34 -5.12
N TRP A 59 12.78 5.15 -4.09
CA TRP A 59 12.56 4.58 -2.76
C TRP A 59 11.19 3.92 -2.66
N VAL A 60 10.11 4.64 -2.96
CA VAL A 60 8.73 4.14 -2.83
C VAL A 60 8.49 2.87 -3.66
N PRO A 61 8.69 2.84 -4.99
CA PRO A 61 8.32 1.67 -5.80
C PRO A 61 9.15 0.44 -5.48
N PHE A 62 10.44 0.59 -5.15
CA PHE A 62 11.33 -0.56 -4.93
C PHE A 62 11.28 -1.08 -3.49
N THR A 63 11.01 -0.25 -2.50
CA THR A 63 10.87 -0.71 -1.11
C THR A 63 9.47 -1.23 -0.82
N TYR A 64 8.42 -0.59 -1.34
CA TYR A 64 7.03 -1.01 -1.07
C TYR A 64 6.61 -2.24 -1.88
N SER A 65 7.39 -2.64 -2.87
CA SER A 65 7.19 -3.90 -3.60
C SER A 65 7.94 -5.09 -3.00
N LEU A 66 8.73 -4.89 -1.93
CA LEU A 66 9.55 -5.95 -1.32
C LEU A 66 8.72 -7.12 -0.80
N GLN A 67 7.54 -6.87 -0.22
CA GLN A 67 6.67 -7.94 0.30
C GLN A 67 6.23 -8.87 -0.84
N ALA A 68 5.83 -8.30 -1.97
CA ALA A 68 5.47 -9.07 -3.16
C ALA A 68 6.69 -9.78 -3.77
N ALA A 69 7.85 -9.12 -3.83
CA ALA A 69 9.09 -9.74 -4.31
C ALA A 69 9.54 -10.92 -3.43
N PHE A 70 9.42 -10.76 -2.11
CA PHE A 70 9.74 -11.79 -1.14
C PHE A 70 8.84 -13.02 -1.30
N LEU A 71 7.53 -12.82 -1.46
CA LEU A 71 6.56 -13.90 -1.67
C LEU A 71 6.77 -14.66 -2.99
N VAL A 72 7.28 -14.00 -4.04
CA VAL A 72 7.68 -14.69 -5.27
C VAL A 72 8.80 -15.70 -4.97
N SER A 73 9.77 -15.36 -4.14
CA SER A 73 10.91 -16.25 -3.83
C SER A 73 10.61 -17.26 -2.70
N HIS A 74 9.76 -16.88 -1.74
CA HIS A 74 9.43 -17.67 -0.56
C HIS A 74 7.92 -17.97 -0.53
N PRO A 75 7.47 -19.06 -1.18
CA PRO A 75 6.07 -19.43 -1.17
C PRO A 75 5.64 -19.79 0.25
N HIS A 76 4.69 -19.03 0.78
CA HIS A 76 4.13 -19.25 2.11
C HIS A 76 2.61 -19.40 2.03
N THR A 77 2.12 -20.56 2.47
CA THR A 77 0.69 -20.85 2.58
C THR A 77 0.14 -20.25 3.86
N LEU A 78 -0.69 -19.22 3.75
CA LEU A 78 -1.43 -18.67 4.89
C LEU A 78 -2.57 -19.60 5.27
N THR A 79 -2.72 -19.86 6.57
CA THR A 79 -3.93 -20.47 7.09
C THR A 79 -5.09 -19.47 6.97
N PRO A 80 -6.35 -19.94 6.78
CA PRO A 80 -7.51 -19.06 6.69
C PRO A 80 -7.66 -18.13 7.90
N PHE A 81 -7.30 -18.61 9.08
CA PHE A 81 -7.30 -17.82 10.31
C PHE A 81 -6.32 -16.64 10.24
N ASN A 82 -5.07 -16.89 9.83
CA ASN A 82 -4.07 -15.84 9.71
C ASN A 82 -4.45 -14.82 8.62
N ALA A 83 -4.99 -15.30 7.49
CA ALA A 83 -5.48 -14.42 6.42
C ALA A 83 -6.61 -13.51 6.93
N LEU A 84 -7.56 -14.05 7.70
CA LEU A 84 -8.64 -13.27 8.31
C LEU A 84 -8.11 -12.24 9.32
N SER A 85 -7.17 -12.62 10.19
CA SER A 85 -6.56 -11.69 11.15
C SER A 85 -5.86 -10.52 10.45
N ILE A 86 -5.10 -10.79 9.40
CA ILE A 86 -4.43 -9.76 8.59
C ILE A 86 -5.46 -8.83 7.94
N PHE A 87 -6.52 -9.40 7.37
CA PHE A 87 -7.59 -8.62 6.75
C PHE A 87 -8.30 -7.70 7.75
N LEU A 88 -8.65 -8.22 8.93
CA LEU A 88 -9.28 -7.42 9.99
C LEU A 88 -8.35 -6.31 10.48
N LEU A 89 -7.06 -6.61 10.68
CA LEU A 89 -6.08 -5.62 11.08
C LEU A 89 -5.99 -4.47 10.08
N ASN A 90 -5.88 -4.79 8.78
CA ASN A 90 -5.84 -3.79 7.72
C ASN A 90 -7.14 -2.98 7.66
N GLY A 91 -8.30 -3.64 7.73
CA GLY A 91 -9.61 -2.98 7.69
C GLY A 91 -9.85 -2.02 8.87
N ILE A 92 -9.49 -2.43 10.10
CA ILE A 92 -9.59 -1.56 11.28
C ILE A 92 -8.65 -0.37 11.15
N GLY A 93 -7.39 -0.61 10.75
CA GLY A 93 -6.42 0.46 10.53
C GLY A 93 -6.89 1.46 9.48
N TYR A 94 -7.42 0.96 8.36
CA TYR A 94 -8.00 1.78 7.30
C TYR A 94 -9.19 2.61 7.80
N TYR A 95 -10.12 2.01 8.55
CA TYR A 95 -11.25 2.72 9.12
C TYR A 95 -10.82 3.88 10.02
N ILE A 96 -9.86 3.64 10.91
CA ILE A 96 -9.33 4.68 11.82
C ILE A 96 -8.66 5.79 11.01
N PHE A 97 -7.75 5.44 10.11
CA PHE A 97 -7.03 6.40 9.26
C PHE A 97 -7.99 7.30 8.48
N ARG A 98 -9.01 6.69 7.87
CA ARG A 98 -9.98 7.39 7.05
C ARG A 98 -10.87 8.31 7.89
N LYS A 99 -11.36 7.80 9.02
CA LYS A 99 -12.22 8.58 9.93
C LYS A 99 -11.49 9.80 10.48
N SER A 100 -10.25 9.62 10.96
CA SER A 100 -9.46 10.74 11.50
C SER A 100 -9.12 11.79 10.44
N ASN A 101 -8.83 11.38 9.19
CA ASN A 101 -8.60 12.36 8.12
C ASN A 101 -9.87 13.08 7.68
N SER A 102 -11.01 12.39 7.62
CA SER A 102 -12.29 13.05 7.35
C SER A 102 -12.66 14.07 8.43
N GLU A 103 -12.44 13.75 9.71
CA GLU A 103 -12.66 14.68 10.82
C GLU A 103 -11.75 15.91 10.72
N LYS A 104 -10.47 15.71 10.35
CA LYS A 104 -9.53 16.82 10.11
C LYS A 104 -9.98 17.70 8.94
N ASN A 105 -10.40 17.11 7.83
CA ASN A 105 -10.83 17.86 6.65
C ASN A 105 -12.16 18.61 6.84
N GLN A 106 -13.01 18.17 7.77
CA GLN A 106 -14.26 18.87 8.14
C GLN A 106 -14.05 20.04 9.11
N SER A 107 -12.90 20.08 9.80
CA SER A 107 -12.58 21.09 10.81
C SER A 107 -11.66 22.21 10.30
N LEU A 108 -11.20 22.10 9.05
CA LEU A 108 -10.56 23.16 8.26
C LEU A 108 -11.60 23.92 7.45
#